data_AF-A0A127EJT8-F1
#
_entry.id   AF-A0A127EJT8-F1
#
_cell.length_a   1.000
_cell.length_b   1.000
_cell.length_c   1.000
_cell.angle_alpha   90.00
_cell.angle_beta   90.00
_cell.angle_gamma   90.00
#
_symmetry.space_group_name_H-M   'P 1'
#
loop_
_entity.id
_entity.type
_entity.pdbx_description
1 polymer ?
#
loop_
_entity_poly.entity_id
_entity_poly.type
_entity_poly.pdbx_seq_one_letter_code
_entity_poly.pdbx_strand_id
1 'polypeptide(L)'
;MENRFEISMLIDYYGTLLTEKQFNVMTLYYNEDLSLAEIAEINKTSRQAIYDLIKRCSKQLHSYDEKLKLSKKIDKRYRIKEELMAELNKNSNLDENIKKYIDEKLEEIINA
;
A
#
# COMPACT_ATOMS: atom_id res chain seq x y z
N MET A 1 6.97 -6.66 16.77
CA MET A 1 5.85 -6.81 15.82
C MET A 1 6.21 -6.01 14.59
N GLU A 2 6.12 -6.59 13.40
CA GLU A 2 6.16 -5.80 12.16
C GLU A 2 5.05 -4.73 12.23
N ASN A 3 5.30 -3.56 11.67
CA ASN A 3 4.32 -2.49 11.68
C ASN A 3 3.13 -2.90 10.80
N ARG A 4 1.96 -3.13 11.40
CA ARG A 4 0.73 -3.54 10.71
C ARG A 4 0.38 -2.60 9.56
N PHE A 5 0.59 -1.30 9.77
CA PHE A 5 0.37 -0.29 8.73
C PHE A 5 1.33 -0.43 7.55
N GLU A 6 2.61 -0.71 7.83
CA GLU A 6 3.62 -0.92 6.79
C GLU A 6 3.28 -2.14 5.92
N ILE A 7 2.92 -3.27 6.54
CA ILE A 7 2.56 -4.46 5.78
C ILE A 7 1.27 -4.25 4.99
N SER A 8 0.26 -3.58 5.56
CA SER A 8 -0.97 -3.21 4.83
C SER A 8 -0.64 -2.43 3.55
N MET A 9 0.22 -1.42 3.66
CA MET A 9 0.65 -0.63 2.51
C MET A 9 1.41 -1.48 1.47
N LEU A 10 2.25 -2.41 1.92
CA LEU A 10 2.95 -3.31 1.00
C LEU A 10 1.99 -4.30 0.31
N ILE A 11 0.90 -4.71 0.97
CA ILE A 11 -0.16 -5.50 0.34
C ILE A 11 -0.83 -4.69 -0.77
N ASP A 12 -1.08 -3.38 -0.57
CA ASP A 12 -1.67 -2.53 -1.61
C ASP A 12 -0.77 -2.44 -2.85
N TYR A 13 0.56 -2.35 -2.65
CA TYR A 13 1.51 -2.26 -3.76
C TYR A 13 1.87 -3.58 -4.44
N TYR A 14 1.96 -4.67 -3.67
CA TYR A 14 2.55 -5.93 -4.13
C TYR A 14 1.65 -7.15 -3.92
N GLY A 15 0.44 -6.97 -3.38
CA GLY A 15 -0.49 -8.05 -3.07
C GLY A 15 -0.85 -8.90 -4.28
N THR A 16 -0.89 -8.31 -5.47
CA THR A 16 -1.14 -9.01 -6.74
C THR A 16 -0.02 -9.99 -7.15
N LEU A 17 1.17 -9.87 -6.56
CA LEU A 17 2.28 -10.81 -6.77
C LEU A 17 2.20 -12.04 -5.84
N LEU A 18 1.35 -11.98 -4.81
CA LEU A 18 1.06 -13.12 -3.95
C LEU A 18 0.08 -14.06 -4.66
N THR A 19 0.12 -15.33 -4.29
CA THR A 19 -0.96 -16.27 -4.65
C THR A 19 -2.26 -15.83 -3.98
N GLU A 20 -3.41 -16.18 -4.56
CA GLU A 20 -4.73 -15.84 -4.02
C GLU A 20 -4.88 -16.23 -2.54
N LYS A 21 -4.42 -17.43 -2.15
CA LYS A 21 -4.44 -17.88 -0.77
C LYS A 21 -3.59 -17.02 0.16
N GLN A 22 -2.40 -16.62 -0.30
CA GLN A 22 -1.50 -15.75 0.48
C GLN A 22 -2.12 -14.36 0.64
N PHE A 23 -2.59 -13.77 -0.44
CA PHE A 23 -3.27 -12.47 -0.43
C PHE A 23 -4.44 -12.47 0.56
N ASN A 24 -5.36 -13.44 0.43
CA ASN A 24 -6.53 -13.53 1.31
C ASN A 24 -6.15 -13.66 2.79
N VAL A 25 -5.16 -14.50 3.13
CA VAL A 25 -4.70 -14.65 4.53
C VAL A 25 -4.08 -13.35 5.04
N MET A 26 -3.28 -12.67 4.22
CA MET A 26 -2.65 -11.41 4.60
C MET A 26 -3.69 -10.30 4.81
N THR A 27 -4.68 -10.17 3.92
CA THR A 27 -5.78 -9.20 4.03
C THR A 27 -6.63 -9.46 5.27
N LEU A 28 -7.05 -10.71 5.50
CA LEU A 28 -7.81 -11.05 6.70
C LEU A 28 -7.04 -10.68 7.98
N TYR A 29 -5.73 -10.92 7.99
CA TYR A 29 -4.92 -10.60 9.16
C TYR A 29 -4.68 -9.11 9.31
N TYR A 30 -4.17 -8.41 8.30
CA TYR A 30 -3.67 -7.02 8.39
C TYR A 30 -4.73 -5.93 8.16
N ASN A 31 -5.77 -6.22 7.37
CA ASN A 31 -6.77 -5.21 6.97
C ASN A 31 -8.12 -5.43 7.68
N GLU A 32 -8.49 -6.68 7.95
CA GLU A 32 -9.76 -7.04 8.59
C GLU A 32 -9.63 -7.37 10.09
N ASP A 33 -8.42 -7.24 10.65
CA ASP A 33 -8.12 -7.49 12.07
C ASP A 33 -8.49 -8.89 12.63
N LEU A 34 -8.66 -9.91 11.78
CA LEU A 34 -8.91 -11.28 12.26
C LEU A 34 -7.69 -11.84 13.00
N SER A 35 -7.97 -12.61 14.03
CA SER A 35 -6.96 -13.37 14.77
C SER A 35 -6.47 -14.58 13.97
N LEU A 36 -5.28 -15.08 14.33
CA LEU A 36 -4.71 -16.29 13.73
C LEU A 36 -5.60 -17.53 13.91
N ALA A 37 -6.44 -17.56 14.95
CA ALA A 37 -7.36 -18.66 15.21
C ALA A 37 -8.56 -18.62 14.25
N GLU A 38 -9.18 -17.46 14.07
CA GLU A 38 -10.30 -17.25 13.14
C GLU A 38 -9.86 -17.54 11.70
N ILE A 39 -8.68 -17.06 11.30
CA ILE A 39 -8.14 -17.32 9.96
C ILE A 39 -7.84 -18.81 9.76
N ALA A 40 -7.34 -19.49 10.79
CA ALA A 40 -7.04 -20.91 10.73
C ALA A 40 -8.31 -21.75 10.56
N GLU A 41 -9.40 -21.37 11.24
CA GLU A 41 -10.71 -21.99 11.09
C GLU A 41 -11.26 -21.81 9.67
N ILE A 42 -11.25 -20.59 9.13
CA ILE A 42 -11.68 -20.28 7.75
C ILE A 42 -10.90 -21.11 6.72
N ASN A 43 -9.58 -21.23 6.92
CA ASN A 43 -8.68 -21.93 6.00
C ASN A 43 -8.56 -23.43 6.28
N LYS A 44 -9.29 -23.97 7.26
CA LYS A 44 -9.24 -25.38 7.70
C LYS A 44 -7.81 -25.88 7.90
N THR A 45 -7.01 -25.10 8.62
CA THR A 45 -5.59 -25.37 8.86
C THR A 45 -5.22 -25.05 10.32
N SER A 46 -3.96 -25.28 10.70
CA SER A 46 -3.50 -24.94 12.05
C SER A 46 -3.17 -23.45 12.20
N ARG A 47 -3.34 -22.93 13.41
CA ARG A 47 -2.88 -21.57 13.78
C ARG A 47 -1.40 -21.36 13.45
N GLN A 48 -0.57 -22.38 13.66
CA GLN A 48 0.86 -22.34 13.35
C GLN A 48 1.11 -22.17 11.84
N ALA A 49 0.36 -22.89 11.01
CA ALA A 49 0.47 -22.77 9.56
C ALA A 49 0.08 -21.36 9.07
N ILE A 50 -0.92 -20.72 9.67
CA ILE A 50 -1.28 -19.33 9.36
C ILE A 50 -0.17 -18.37 9.79
N TYR A 51 0.38 -18.52 11.01
CA TYR A 51 1.48 -17.70 11.49
C TYR A 51 2.70 -17.78 10.56
N ASP A 52 3.10 -18.99 10.17
CA ASP A 52 4.25 -19.21 9.29
C ASP A 52 3.99 -18.67 7.88
N LEU A 53 2.75 -18.76 7.39
CA LEU A 53 2.35 -18.19 6.11
C LEU A 53 2.49 -16.67 6.13
N ILE A 54 1.91 -16.00 7.14
CA ILE A 54 1.99 -14.54 7.31
C ILE A 54 3.45 -14.09 7.34
N LYS A 55 4.27 -14.72 8.18
CA LYS A 55 5.68 -14.37 8.33
C LYS A 55 6.48 -14.52 7.03
N ARG A 56 6.19 -15.54 6.21
CA ARG A 56 6.83 -15.70 4.90
C ARG A 56 6.36 -14.65 3.90
N CYS A 57 5.06 -14.36 3.88
CA CYS A 57 4.48 -13.36 2.98
C CYS A 57 4.99 -11.95 3.30
N SER A 58 5.08 -11.55 4.56
CA SER A 58 5.69 -10.26 4.94
C SER A 58 7.11 -10.14 4.38
N LYS A 59 7.93 -11.18 4.52
CA LYS A 59 9.30 -11.20 3.95
C LYS A 59 9.30 -11.09 2.42
N GLN A 60 8.35 -11.73 1.74
CA GLN A 60 8.22 -11.62 0.28
C GLN A 60 7.87 -10.19 -0.14
N LEU A 61 6.88 -9.58 0.52
CA LEU A 61 6.47 -8.19 0.29
C LEU A 61 7.63 -7.21 0.49
N HIS A 62 8.38 -7.33 1.58
CA HIS A 62 9.58 -6.53 1.79
C HIS A 62 10.63 -6.74 0.70
N SER A 63 10.86 -7.99 0.27
CA SER A 63 11.81 -8.27 -0.81
C SER A 63 11.38 -7.68 -2.15
N TYR A 64 10.07 -7.65 -2.43
CA TYR A 64 9.54 -6.95 -3.59
C TYR A 64 9.80 -5.44 -3.48
N ASP A 65 9.56 -4.86 -2.31
CA ASP A 65 9.81 -3.42 -2.12
C ASP A 65 11.28 -3.03 -2.21
N GLU A 66 12.19 -3.82 -1.65
CA GLU A 66 13.62 -3.57 -1.80
C GLU A 66 14.07 -3.53 -3.26
N LYS A 67 13.50 -4.40 -4.10
CA LYS A 67 13.84 -4.53 -5.52
C LYS A 67 13.13 -3.50 -6.40
N LEU A 68 11.84 -3.30 -6.19
CA LEU A 68 10.98 -2.49 -7.07
C LEU A 68 10.87 -1.04 -6.61
N LYS A 69 10.95 -0.82 -5.28
CA LYS A 69 10.90 0.48 -4.60
C LYS A 69 9.66 1.29 -4.97
N LEU A 70 8.50 0.65 -5.14
CA LEU A 70 7.26 1.32 -5.53
C LEU A 70 6.80 2.29 -4.45
N SER A 71 6.84 1.87 -3.17
CA SER A 71 6.52 2.74 -2.03
C SER A 71 7.28 4.07 -2.09
N LYS A 72 8.61 4.00 -2.17
CA LYS A 72 9.50 5.17 -2.26
C LYS A 72 9.28 6.00 -3.52
N LYS A 73 8.94 5.37 -4.64
CA LYS A 73 8.65 6.08 -5.89
C LYS A 73 7.35 6.88 -5.77
N ILE A 74 6.32 6.29 -5.16
CA ILE A 74 5.03 6.93 -4.94
C ILE A 74 5.16 8.06 -3.93
N ASP A 75 5.85 7.84 -2.80
CA ASP A 75 6.15 8.91 -1.83
C ASP A 75 6.87 10.10 -2.50
N LYS A 76 7.85 9.81 -3.36
CA LYS A 76 8.55 10.84 -4.12
C LYS A 76 7.63 11.59 -5.07
N ARG A 77 6.71 10.89 -5.75
CA ARG A 77 5.73 11.50 -6.66
C ARG A 77 4.79 12.45 -5.90
N TYR A 78 4.26 12.02 -4.75
CA TYR A 78 3.41 12.86 -3.90
C TYR A 78 4.14 14.10 -3.40
N ARG A 79 5.40 13.94 -2.95
CA ARG A 79 6.21 15.10 -2.54
C ARG A 79 6.41 16.11 -3.67
N ILE A 80 6.69 15.64 -4.90
CA ILE A 80 6.80 16.53 -6.06
C ILE A 80 5.48 17.25 -6.34
N LYS A 81 4.35 16.54 -6.24
CA LYS A 81 3.02 17.14 -6.37
C LYS A 81 2.78 18.23 -5.32
N GLU A 82 3.09 17.97 -4.06
CA GLU A 82 2.96 18.96 -2.98
C GLU A 82 3.82 20.21 -3.23
N GLU A 83 5.08 20.00 -3.62
CA GLU A 83 6.01 21.10 -3.98
C GLU A 83 5.45 21.94 -5.14
N LEU A 84 4.92 21.30 -6.19
CA LEU A 84 4.30 21.99 -7.33
C LEU A 84 3.04 22.77 -6.93
N MET A 85 2.14 22.15 -6.15
CA MET A 85 0.91 22.80 -5.69
C MET A 85 1.22 23.99 -4.78
N ALA A 86 2.25 23.89 -3.94
CA ALA A 86 2.71 25.00 -3.11
C ALA A 86 3.20 26.18 -3.96
N GLU A 87 3.96 25.95 -5.05
CA GLU A 87 4.38 27.00 -5.98
C GLU A 87 3.20 27.61 -6.75
N LEU A 88 2.25 26.79 -7.21
CA LEU A 88 1.04 27.29 -7.88
C LEU A 88 0.18 28.16 -6.97
N ASN A 89 0.09 27.80 -5.68
CA ASN A 89 -0.66 28.56 -4.68
C ASN A 89 -0.04 29.92 -4.34
N LYS A 90 1.27 30.10 -4.54
CA LYS A 90 1.93 31.41 -4.40
C LYS A 90 1.53 32.38 -5.52
N ASN A 91 1.09 31.87 -6.67
CA ASN A 91 0.66 32.69 -7.78
C ASN A 91 -0.84 33.04 -7.65
N SER A 92 -1.12 34.17 -7.01
CA SER A 92 -2.48 34.67 -6.77
C SER A 92 -3.26 35.03 -8.03
N ASN A 93 -2.59 35.14 -9.19
CA ASN A 93 -3.21 35.47 -10.48
C ASN A 93 -3.70 34.23 -11.24
N LEU A 94 -3.38 33.02 -10.77
CA LEU A 94 -3.80 31.79 -11.42
C LEU A 94 -5.23 31.41 -10.98
N ASP A 95 -6.12 31.17 -11.94
CA ASP A 95 -7.51 30.77 -11.71
C ASP A 95 -7.57 29.50 -10.84
N GLU A 96 -8.40 29.54 -9.80
CA GLU A 96 -8.59 28.46 -8.85
C GLU A 96 -9.12 27.18 -9.51
N ASN A 97 -9.95 27.32 -10.57
CA ASN A 97 -10.42 26.18 -11.35
C ASN A 97 -9.27 25.48 -12.09
N ILE A 98 -8.28 26.26 -12.57
CA ILE A 98 -7.10 25.71 -13.23
C ILE A 98 -6.23 24.97 -12.22
N LYS A 99 -6.03 25.53 -11.01
CA LYS A 99 -5.29 24.85 -9.93
C LYS A 99 -5.93 23.51 -9.57
N LYS A 100 -7.25 23.50 -9.39
CA LYS A 100 -8.00 22.28 -9.10
C LYS A 100 -7.87 21.25 -10.22
N TYR A 101 -7.99 21.67 -11.48
CA TYR A 101 -7.81 20.77 -12.62
C TYR A 101 -6.38 20.18 -12.66
N ILE A 102 -5.35 20.98 -12.38
CA ILE A 102 -3.97 20.50 -12.29
C ILE A 102 -3.83 19.49 -11.15
N ASP A 103 -4.38 19.78 -9.98
CA ASP A 103 -4.34 18.88 -8.82
C ASP A 103 -4.96 17.51 -9.12
N GLU A 104 -6.14 17.51 -9.74
CA GLU A 104 -6.83 16.30 -10.21
C GLU A 104 -5.98 15.52 -11.22
N LYS A 105 -5.36 16.22 -12.19
CA LYS A 105 -4.51 15.58 -13.21
C LYS A 105 -3.22 15.02 -12.62
N LEU A 106 -2.63 15.68 -11.63
CA LEU A 106 -1.47 15.15 -10.91
C LEU A 106 -1.85 13.89 -10.14
N GLU A 107 -3.03 13.86 -9.50
CA GLU A 107 -3.50 12.66 -8.79
C GLU A 107 -3.70 11.47 -9.75
N GLU A 108 -4.26 11.70 -10.94
CA GLU A 108 -4.41 10.68 -11.97
C GLU A 108 -3.05 10.12 -12.42
N ILE A 109 -2.03 10.97 -12.61
CA ILE A 109 -0.68 10.56 -13.03
C ILE A 109 0.04 9.76 -11.93
N ILE A 110 -0.16 10.12 -10.67
CA ILE A 110 0.51 9.43 -9.55
C ILE A 110 -0.01 8.00 -9.43
N ASN A 111 -1.31 7.83 -9.60
CA ASN A 111 -2.04 6.56 -9.45
C ASN A 111 -2.10 5.72 -10.74
N ALA A 112 -1.58 6.24 -11.86
CA ALA A 112 -1.38 5.51 -13.12
C ALA A 112 -0.08 4.67 -13.11
#